data_AF-A0A3M1FGY9-F1
#
_entry.id   AF-A0A3M1FGY9-F1
#
_cell.length_a   1.000
_cell.length_b   1.000
_cell.length_c   1.000
_cell.angle_alpha   90.00
_cell.angle_beta   90.00
_cell.angle_gamma   90.00
#
_symmetry.space_group_name_H-M   'P 1'
#
loop_
_entity.id
_entity.type
_entity.pdbx_description
1 polymer ?
#
loop_
_entity_poly.entity_id
_entity_poly.type
_entity_poly.pdbx_seq_one_letter_code
_entity_poly.pdbx_strand_id
1 'polypeptide(L)'
;AYPDSSLISLHFYFPEIVKAMARWLIFCVVTERKKPLNFTYQWEAYHAVREEAEREGWDYHRRLDAYEAIADRHFDTAHFHDFCATHLRDFDERAYEFFASEAFDEILVNQVRRYFKIPHEVPGKVMHYRGIHHFWLKCERDRLGLATNR
;
A
#
# COMPACT_ATOMS: atom_id res chain seq x y z
N ALA A 1 -6.73 9.53 9.13
CA ALA A 1 -7.40 8.52 8.30
C ALA A 1 -7.49 9.09 6.90
N TYR A 2 -6.86 8.44 5.92
CA TYR A 2 -7.03 8.79 4.51
C TYR A 2 -8.41 8.26 4.09
N PRO A 3 -9.39 9.12 3.76
CA PRO A 3 -10.78 8.70 3.60
C PRO A 3 -11.01 7.73 2.42
N ASP A 4 -10.05 7.63 1.50
CA ASP A 4 -10.20 6.88 0.25
C ASP A 4 -9.48 5.52 0.22
N SER A 5 -8.93 5.04 1.34
CA SER A 5 -8.26 3.72 1.41
C SER A 5 -9.21 2.56 1.74
N SER A 6 -10.44 2.60 1.22
CA SER A 6 -11.45 1.55 1.45
C SER A 6 -11.48 0.53 0.32
N LEU A 7 -11.99 -0.68 0.61
CA LEU A 7 -12.25 -1.71 -0.40
C LEU A 7 -13.16 -1.20 -1.52
N ILE A 8 -14.10 -0.32 -1.16
CA ILE A 8 -15.06 0.28 -2.08
C ILE A 8 -14.40 1.30 -3.01
N SER A 9 -13.37 2.00 -2.58
CA SER A 9 -12.67 2.99 -3.41
C SER A 9 -11.59 2.33 -4.26
N LEU A 10 -10.75 1.49 -3.65
CA LEU A 10 -9.57 0.93 -4.29
C LEU A 10 -9.83 -0.35 -5.08
N HIS A 11 -10.94 -1.04 -4.82
CA HIS A 11 -11.37 -2.23 -5.55
C HIS A 11 -10.22 -3.26 -5.68
N PHE A 12 -9.72 -3.45 -6.89
CA PHE A 12 -8.62 -4.34 -7.25
C PHE A 12 -7.32 -4.03 -6.50
N TYR A 13 -7.03 -2.76 -6.21
CA TYR A 13 -5.78 -2.34 -5.56
C TYR A 13 -5.86 -2.33 -4.04
N PHE A 14 -7.02 -2.65 -3.45
CA PHE A 14 -7.19 -2.62 -2.00
C PHE A 14 -6.22 -3.57 -1.26
N PRO A 15 -6.00 -4.82 -1.71
CA PRO A 15 -5.04 -5.69 -1.04
C PRO A 15 -3.61 -5.13 -1.04
N GLU A 16 -3.18 -4.48 -2.13
CA GLU A 16 -1.82 -3.94 -2.25
C GLU A 16 -1.55 -2.81 -1.25
N ILE A 17 -2.51 -1.90 -1.06
CA ILE A 17 -2.32 -0.83 -0.06
C ILE A 17 -2.26 -1.43 1.35
N VAL A 18 -3.07 -2.45 1.66
CA VAL A 18 -3.08 -3.10 2.97
C VAL A 18 -1.74 -3.82 3.21
N LYS A 19 -1.24 -4.55 2.21
CA LYS A 19 0.09 -5.19 2.24
C LYS A 19 1.20 -4.17 2.49
N ALA A 20 1.21 -3.05 1.77
CA ALA A 20 2.20 -1.99 1.93
C ALA A 20 2.13 -1.35 3.34
N MET A 21 0.92 -1.03 3.81
CA MET A 21 0.71 -0.47 5.15
C MET A 21 1.14 -1.43 6.25
N ALA A 22 0.84 -2.72 6.12
CA ALA A 22 1.24 -3.74 7.07
C ALA A 22 2.76 -3.90 7.14
N ARG A 23 3.45 -4.02 5.99
CA ARG A 23 4.93 -4.04 5.95
C ARG A 23 5.53 -2.81 6.60
N TRP A 24 5.03 -1.63 6.26
CA TRP A 24 5.51 -0.36 6.82
C TRP A 24 5.30 -0.29 8.34
N LEU A 25 4.13 -0.72 8.83
CA LEU A 25 3.83 -0.75 10.26
C LEU A 25 4.75 -1.72 11.00
N ILE A 26 4.94 -2.93 10.49
CA ILE A 26 5.85 -3.93 11.07
C ILE A 26 7.27 -3.36 11.15
N PHE A 27 7.78 -2.78 10.05
CA PHE A 27 9.09 -2.14 10.02
C PHE A 27 9.21 -1.05 11.08
N CYS A 28 8.24 -0.13 11.17
CA CYS A 28 8.27 0.95 12.15
C CYS A 28 8.29 0.42 13.59
N VAL A 29 7.52 -0.62 13.88
CA VAL A 29 7.44 -1.20 15.23
C VAL A 29 8.73 -1.95 15.58
N VAL A 30 9.24 -2.80 14.68
CA VAL A 30 10.41 -3.63 14.93
C VAL A 30 11.69 -2.80 15.00
N THR A 31 11.82 -1.77 14.18
CA THR A 31 12.99 -0.86 14.20
C THR A 31 12.86 0.27 15.21
N GLU A 32 11.78 0.28 16.00
CA GLU A 32 11.45 1.34 16.95
C GLU A 32 11.54 2.75 16.34
N ARG A 33 11.10 2.89 15.09
CA ARG A 33 11.26 4.12 14.31
C ARG A 33 10.53 5.28 14.99
N LYS A 34 11.31 6.21 15.54
CA LYS A 34 10.79 7.47 16.10
C LYS A 34 10.64 8.47 14.97
N LYS A 35 9.42 8.95 14.73
CA LYS A 35 9.19 10.07 13.80
C LYS A 35 8.76 11.33 14.56
N PRO A 36 9.28 12.51 14.19
CA PRO A 36 8.78 13.77 14.72
C PRO A 36 7.31 13.95 14.29
N LEU A 37 6.47 14.46 15.19
CA LEU A 37 5.05 14.72 14.95
C LEU A 37 4.80 15.86 13.94
N ASN A 38 5.84 16.50 13.43
CA ASN A 38 5.73 17.64 12.54
C ASN A 38 5.67 17.21 11.06
N PHE A 39 4.50 17.40 10.44
CA PHE A 39 4.28 17.16 9.01
C PHE A 39 5.11 18.08 8.09
N THR A 40 5.62 19.22 8.59
CA THR A 40 6.44 20.13 7.80
C THR A 40 7.95 19.93 7.97
N TYR A 41 8.38 18.88 8.69
CA TYR A 41 9.78 18.69 9.10
C TYR A 41 10.80 18.67 7.95
N GLN A 42 10.39 18.45 6.70
CA GLN A 42 11.30 18.38 5.55
C GLN A 42 11.18 19.58 4.58
N TRP A 43 10.27 20.53 4.82
CA TRP A 43 9.99 21.60 3.86
C TRP A 43 11.21 22.46 3.55
N GLU A 44 12.01 22.79 4.56
CA GLU A 44 13.25 23.57 4.38
C GLU A 44 14.22 22.85 3.42
N ALA A 45 14.36 21.53 3.53
CA ALA A 45 15.20 20.74 2.63
C ALA A 45 14.66 20.76 1.18
N TYR A 46 13.34 20.64 1.00
CA TYR A 46 12.72 20.75 -0.32
C TYR A 46 12.87 22.16 -0.92
N HIS A 47 12.79 23.21 -0.10
CA HIS A 47 13.01 24.58 -0.55
C HIS A 47 14.47 24.83 -0.94
N ALA A 48 15.43 24.34 -0.16
CA ALA A 48 16.85 24.44 -0.46
C ALA A 48 17.17 23.80 -1.82
N VAL A 49 16.67 22.57 -2.09
CA VAL A 49 16.85 21.91 -3.39
C VAL A 49 16.23 22.72 -4.53
N ARG A 50 15.06 23.34 -4.31
CA ARG A 50 14.46 24.22 -5.34
C ARG A 50 15.37 25.40 -5.66
N GLU A 51 15.82 26.11 -4.64
CA GLU A 51 16.62 27.33 -4.78
C GLU A 51 17.97 27.03 -5.44
N GLU A 52 18.61 25.92 -5.07
CA GLU A 52 19.83 25.45 -5.69
C GLU A 52 19.62 25.09 -7.17
N ALA A 53 18.55 24.34 -7.48
CA ALA A 53 18.21 23.95 -8.85
C ALA A 53 17.94 25.17 -9.75
N GLU A 54 17.25 26.20 -9.23
CA GLU A 54 17.00 27.45 -9.95
C GLU A 54 18.28 28.25 -10.17
N ARG A 55 19.14 28.34 -9.16
CA ARG A 55 20.42 29.06 -9.22
C ARG A 55 21.40 28.42 -10.21
N GLU A 56 21.44 27.10 -10.27
CA GLU A 56 22.39 26.34 -11.09
C GLU A 56 21.82 25.90 -12.45
N GLY A 57 20.54 26.17 -12.71
CA GLY A 57 19.89 25.80 -13.97
C GLY A 57 19.80 24.29 -14.18
N TRP A 58 19.47 23.53 -13.13
CA TRP A 58 19.32 22.08 -13.23
C TRP A 58 18.18 21.71 -14.18
N ASP A 59 18.33 20.58 -14.88
CA ASP A 59 17.22 19.98 -15.61
C ASP A 59 16.17 19.39 -14.64
N TYR A 60 15.02 19.06 -15.21
CA TYR A 60 13.87 18.54 -14.46
C TYR A 60 14.17 17.24 -13.72
N HIS A 61 14.89 16.31 -14.35
CA HIS A 61 15.16 14.99 -13.77
C HIS A 61 16.14 15.09 -12.60
N ARG A 62 17.23 15.83 -12.77
CA ARG A 62 18.19 16.08 -11.68
C ARG A 62 17.52 16.68 -10.45
N ARG A 63 16.56 17.60 -10.64
CA ARG A 63 15.78 18.18 -9.55
C ARG A 63 14.86 17.15 -8.88
N LEU A 64 14.21 16.27 -9.65
CA LEU A 64 13.40 15.19 -9.09
C LEU A 64 14.25 14.20 -8.28
N ASP A 65 15.43 13.81 -8.77
CA ASP A 65 16.33 12.89 -8.06
C ASP A 65 16.74 13.46 -6.69
N ALA A 66 17.00 14.77 -6.62
CA ALA A 66 17.32 15.43 -5.36
C ALA A 66 16.13 15.48 -4.38
N TYR A 67 14.90 15.63 -4.89
CA TYR A 67 13.68 15.53 -4.07
C TYR A 67 13.42 14.11 -3.57
N GLU A 68 13.65 13.11 -4.42
CA GLU A 68 13.57 11.70 -4.06
C GLU A 68 14.58 11.37 -2.96
N ALA A 69 15.82 11.86 -3.06
CA ALA A 69 16.84 11.65 -2.02
C ALA A 69 16.44 12.21 -0.63
N ILE A 70 15.60 13.25 -0.56
CA ILE A 70 15.02 13.73 0.71
C ILE A 70 13.99 12.72 1.22
N ALA A 71 13.07 12.28 0.34
CA ALA A 71 12.04 11.31 0.69
C ALA A 71 12.65 9.98 1.15
N ASP A 72 13.66 9.47 0.44
CA ASP A 72 14.31 8.20 0.75
C ASP A 72 14.97 8.20 2.12
N ARG A 73 15.64 9.30 2.47
CA ARG A 73 16.20 9.47 3.81
C ARG A 73 15.10 9.56 4.87
N HIS A 74 14.02 10.26 4.57
CA HIS A 74 12.90 10.42 5.49
C HIS A 74 12.14 9.10 5.74
N PHE A 75 12.00 8.25 4.72
CA PHE A 75 11.35 6.95 4.82
C PHE A 75 12.31 5.81 5.12
N ASP A 76 13.62 6.05 5.06
CA ASP A 76 14.66 5.05 5.24
C ASP A 76 14.45 3.88 4.25
N THR A 77 14.21 4.25 2.99
CA THR A 77 13.73 3.35 1.92
C THR A 77 14.65 2.15 1.74
N ALA A 78 15.97 2.36 1.72
CA ALA A 78 16.94 1.28 1.54
C ALA A 78 16.87 0.25 2.68
N HIS A 79 16.84 0.70 3.94
CA HIS A 79 16.72 -0.18 5.09
C HIS A 79 15.34 -0.86 5.14
N PHE A 80 14.27 -0.17 4.76
CA PHE A 80 12.95 -0.77 4.67
C PHE A 80 12.91 -1.92 3.65
N HIS A 81 13.51 -1.74 2.48
CA HIS A 81 13.57 -2.79 1.46
C HIS A 81 14.43 -3.97 1.90
N ASP A 82 15.60 -3.71 2.49
CA ASP A 82 16.46 -4.76 3.05
C ASP A 82 15.76 -5.54 4.18
N PHE A 83 15.07 -4.82 5.08
CA PHE A 83 14.27 -5.42 6.13
C PHE A 83 13.18 -6.34 5.57
N CYS A 84 12.44 -5.89 4.55
CA CYS A 84 11.42 -6.71 3.92
C CYS A 84 12.02 -7.95 3.25
N ALA A 85 13.12 -7.78 2.50
CA ALA A 85 13.81 -8.87 1.81
C ALA A 85 14.44 -9.90 2.79
N THR A 86 14.78 -9.47 4.01
CA THR A 86 15.42 -10.32 5.00
C THR A 86 14.40 -10.98 5.94
N HIS A 87 13.43 -10.22 6.43
CA HIS A 87 12.54 -10.65 7.51
C HIS A 87 11.10 -10.97 7.06
N LEU A 88 10.69 -10.52 5.88
CA LEU A 88 9.30 -10.66 5.37
C LEU A 88 9.24 -11.41 4.04
N ARG A 89 10.11 -12.41 3.86
CA ARG A 89 10.26 -13.16 2.59
C ARG A 89 9.00 -13.88 2.15
N ASP A 90 8.27 -14.49 3.09
CA ASP A 90 7.02 -15.22 2.86
C ASP A 90 5.77 -14.33 3.06
N PHE A 91 5.95 -13.02 3.28
CA PHE A 91 4.85 -12.12 3.63
C PHE A 91 3.75 -12.09 2.58
N ASP A 92 4.10 -12.04 1.30
CA ASP A 92 3.09 -11.98 0.24
C ASP A 92 2.28 -13.29 0.13
N GLU A 93 2.89 -14.44 0.40
CA GLU A 93 2.18 -15.73 0.48
C GLU A 93 1.21 -15.75 1.67
N ARG A 94 1.64 -15.31 2.85
CA ARG A 94 0.79 -15.18 4.05
C ARG A 94 -0.35 -14.19 3.85
N ALA A 95 -0.06 -13.06 3.20
CA ALA A 95 -1.08 -12.07 2.86
C ALA A 95 -2.10 -12.68 1.89
N TYR A 96 -1.63 -13.40 0.86
CA TYR A 96 -2.50 -14.12 -0.06
C TYR A 96 -3.42 -15.11 0.68
N GLU A 97 -2.89 -15.94 1.58
CA GLU A 97 -3.67 -16.87 2.41
C GLU A 97 -4.80 -16.14 3.16
N PHE A 98 -4.49 -14.99 3.78
CA PHE A 98 -5.48 -14.17 4.45
C PHE A 98 -6.55 -13.62 3.48
N PHE A 99 -6.15 -13.03 2.37
CA PHE A 99 -7.09 -12.46 1.39
C PHE A 99 -7.91 -13.53 0.67
N ALA A 100 -7.42 -14.77 0.58
CA ALA A 100 -8.14 -15.91 0.03
C ALA A 100 -9.08 -16.58 1.06
N SER A 101 -9.00 -16.19 2.34
CA SER A 101 -9.76 -16.81 3.42
C SER A 101 -11.23 -16.37 3.47
N GLU A 102 -12.06 -17.20 4.10
CA GLU A 102 -13.45 -16.88 4.42
C GLU A 102 -13.57 -15.62 5.29
N ALA A 103 -12.63 -15.41 6.22
CA ALA A 103 -12.61 -14.23 7.07
C ALA A 103 -12.49 -12.92 6.26
N PHE A 104 -11.73 -12.93 5.17
CA PHE A 104 -11.66 -11.75 4.30
C PHE A 104 -12.92 -11.58 3.45
N ASP A 105 -13.52 -12.67 2.97
CA ASP A 105 -14.81 -12.59 2.27
C ASP A 105 -15.90 -11.99 3.18
N GLU A 106 -15.94 -12.37 4.46
CA GLU A 106 -16.84 -11.76 5.44
C GLU A 106 -16.60 -10.26 5.59
N ILE A 107 -15.33 -9.84 5.68
CA ILE A 107 -14.96 -8.41 5.74
C ILE A 107 -15.46 -7.68 4.48
N LEU A 108 -15.25 -8.25 3.29
CA LEU A 108 -15.70 -7.70 2.02
C LEU A 108 -17.21 -7.51 2.00
N VAL A 109 -17.96 -8.57 2.32
CA VAL A 109 -19.42 -8.57 2.34
C VAL A 109 -19.95 -7.54 3.34
N ASN A 110 -19.35 -7.48 4.53
CA ASN A 110 -19.72 -6.52 5.56
C ASN A 110 -19.43 -5.07 5.13
N GLN A 111 -18.31 -4.82 4.45
CA GLN A 111 -18.00 -3.50 3.89
C GLN A 111 -19.03 -3.08 2.85
N VAL A 112 -19.33 -3.96 1.88
CA VAL A 112 -20.32 -3.71 0.84
C VAL A 112 -21.70 -3.41 1.45
N ARG A 113 -22.16 -4.21 2.42
CA ARG A 113 -23.42 -3.98 3.15
C ARG A 113 -23.41 -2.67 3.93
N ARG A 114 -22.26 -2.27 4.48
CA ARG A 114 -22.13 -1.00 5.22
C ARG A 114 -22.17 0.19 4.27
N TYR A 115 -21.61 0.08 3.06
CA TYR A 115 -21.56 1.18 2.10
C TYR A 115 -22.87 1.32 1.31
N PHE A 116 -23.36 0.23 0.71
CA PHE A 116 -24.58 0.23 -0.10
C PHE A 116 -25.81 -0.01 0.77
N LYS A 117 -26.68 0.99 0.85
CA LYS A 117 -27.84 0.99 1.77
C LYS A 117 -29.14 0.48 1.17
N ILE A 118 -29.23 0.39 -0.15
CA ILE A 118 -30.44 -0.04 -0.86
C ILE A 118 -30.49 -1.58 -0.86
N PRO A 119 -31.41 -2.23 -0.12
CA PRO A 119 -31.32 -3.68 0.14
C PRO A 119 -31.32 -4.54 -1.12
N HIS A 120 -32.06 -4.16 -2.15
CA HIS A 120 -32.16 -4.95 -3.39
C HIS A 120 -30.91 -4.84 -4.29
N GLU A 121 -30.08 -3.82 -4.10
CA GLU A 121 -28.82 -3.66 -4.85
C GLU A 121 -27.66 -4.45 -4.22
N VAL A 122 -27.70 -4.64 -2.89
CA VAL A 122 -26.62 -5.24 -2.11
C VAL A 122 -26.16 -6.59 -2.67
N PRO A 123 -27.03 -7.56 -3.02
CA PRO A 123 -26.59 -8.84 -3.59
C PRO A 123 -25.77 -8.67 -4.87
N GLY A 124 -26.20 -7.78 -5.78
CA GLY A 124 -25.48 -7.48 -7.02
C GLY A 124 -24.13 -6.79 -6.76
N LYS A 125 -24.07 -5.90 -5.75
CA LYS A 125 -22.80 -5.28 -5.34
C LYS A 125 -21.85 -6.29 -4.72
N VAL A 126 -22.31 -7.19 -3.86
CA VAL A 126 -21.48 -8.24 -3.29
C VAL A 126 -20.87 -9.10 -4.40
N MET A 127 -21.68 -9.52 -5.37
CA MET A 127 -21.21 -10.27 -6.54
C MET A 127 -20.13 -9.51 -7.32
N HIS A 128 -20.34 -8.22 -7.56
CA HIS A 128 -19.39 -7.37 -8.28
C HIS A 128 -18.03 -7.26 -7.56
N TYR A 129 -18.03 -6.93 -6.27
CA TYR A 129 -16.79 -6.76 -5.51
C TYR A 129 -16.06 -8.09 -5.28
N ARG A 130 -16.79 -9.20 -5.07
CA ARG A 130 -16.19 -10.55 -5.07
C ARG A 130 -15.54 -10.87 -6.40
N GLY A 131 -16.20 -10.54 -7.52
CA GLY A 131 -15.62 -10.76 -8.86
C GLY A 131 -14.29 -10.04 -9.05
N ILE A 132 -14.20 -8.77 -8.63
CA ILE A 132 -12.94 -8.00 -8.67
C ILE A 132 -11.89 -8.61 -7.74
N HIS A 133 -12.28 -8.99 -6.52
CA HIS A 133 -11.37 -9.60 -5.56
C HIS A 133 -10.84 -10.96 -6.04
N HIS A 134 -11.68 -11.80 -6.63
CA HIS A 134 -11.27 -13.06 -7.25
C HIS A 134 -10.33 -12.85 -8.43
N PHE A 135 -10.53 -11.78 -9.21
CA PHE A 135 -9.60 -11.42 -10.26
C PHE A 135 -8.23 -11.02 -9.69
N TRP A 136 -8.19 -10.24 -8.61
CA TRP A 136 -6.95 -9.96 -7.88
C TRP A 136 -6.29 -11.24 -7.35
N LEU A 137 -7.04 -12.13 -6.69
CA LEU A 137 -6.53 -13.42 -6.20
C LEU A 137 -5.91 -14.25 -7.31
N LYS A 138 -6.52 -14.29 -8.49
CA LYS A 138 -5.94 -14.97 -9.65
C LYS A 138 -4.60 -14.33 -10.03
N CYS A 139 -4.56 -13.02 -10.23
CA CYS A 139 -3.33 -12.30 -10.61
C CYS A 139 -2.22 -12.50 -9.59
N GLU A 140 -2.54 -12.43 -8.30
CA GLU A 140 -1.57 -12.56 -7.22
C GLU A 140 -1.03 -13.99 -7.10
N ARG A 141 -1.92 -14.98 -7.21
CA ARG A 141 -1.52 -16.39 -7.27
C ARG A 141 -0.55 -16.66 -8.42
N ASP A 142 -0.87 -16.14 -9.61
CA ASP A 142 -0.05 -16.31 -10.81
C ASP A 142 1.32 -15.61 -10.63
N ARG A 143 1.35 -14.42 -10.02
CA ARG A 143 2.59 -13.70 -9.68
C ARG A 143 3.47 -14.48 -8.69
N LEU A 144 2.85 -15.11 -7.70
CA LEU A 144 3.54 -15.91 -6.68
C LEU A 144 3.92 -17.32 -7.17
N GLY A 145 3.44 -17.74 -8.34
CA GLY A 145 3.70 -19.09 -8.87
C GLY A 145 3.05 -20.22 -8.05
N LEU A 146 1.99 -19.92 -7.29
CA LEU A 146 1.28 -20.90 -6.48
C LEU A 146 0.49 -21.87 -7.38
N ALA A 147 0.60 -23.18 -7.11
CA ALA A 147 -0.09 -24.19 -7.89
C ALA A 147 -1.63 -24.04 -7.77
N THR A 148 -2.34 -24.30 -8.87
CA THR A 148 -3.79 -24.44 -8.83
C THR A 148 -4.09 -25.85 -8.32
N ASN A 149 -4.50 -26.00 -7.07
CA ASN A 149 -5.07 -27.27 -6.63
C ASN A 149 -6.30 -27.54 -7.52
N ARG A 150 -6.20 -28.61 -8.33
CA ARG A 150 -7.32 -29.14 -9.11
C ARG A 150 -8.36 -29.74 -8.19
#